data_AF-A0A6H1KRQ8-F1
#
_entry.id   AF-A0A6H1KRQ8-F1
#
_cell.length_a   1.000
_cell.length_b   1.000
_cell.length_c   1.000
_cell.angle_alpha   90.00
_cell.angle_beta   90.00
_cell.angle_gamma   90.00
#
_symmetry.space_group_name_H-M   'P 1'
#
loop_
_entity.id
_entity.type
_entity.pdbx_description
1 polymer ?
#
loop_
_entity_poly.entity_id
_entity_poly.type
_entity_poly.pdbx_seq_one_letter_code
_entity_poly.pdbx_strand_id
1 'polypeptide(L)'
;MSRAGFEPAGRHEFSVEHHWTIRELAGHIRSTSFLPPPVLADHAAEFDADLTAELSSHTADDRLTETAGFAYELARKPARA
;
A
#
# COMPACT_ATOMS: atom_id res chain seq x y z
N MET A 1 17.55 6.73 -10.94
CA MET A 1 18.47 7.68 -10.27
C MET A 1 19.54 8.29 -11.17
N SER A 2 20.09 7.59 -12.17
CA SER A 2 21.15 8.11 -13.05
C SER A 2 20.77 9.36 -13.85
N ARG A 3 19.50 9.48 -14.28
CA ARG A 3 18.98 10.68 -14.95
C ARG A 3 19.01 11.94 -14.06
N ALA A 4 19.06 11.77 -12.74
CA ALA A 4 19.21 12.84 -11.77
C ALA A 4 20.69 13.11 -11.40
N GLY A 5 21.66 12.47 -12.06
CA GLY A 5 23.10 12.71 -11.87
C GLY A 5 23.74 11.91 -10.72
N PHE A 6 23.06 10.90 -10.18
CA PHE A 6 23.61 10.02 -9.15
C PHE A 6 24.19 8.72 -9.75
N GLU A 7 25.24 8.20 -9.14
CA GLU A 7 25.80 6.89 -9.45
C GLU A 7 25.05 5.80 -8.67
N PRO A 8 24.51 4.75 -9.33
CA PRO A 8 23.92 3.62 -8.63
C PRO A 8 24.96 2.95 -7.71
N ALA A 9 24.57 2.71 -6.46
CA ALA A 9 25.38 2.04 -5.45
C ALA A 9 24.87 0.62 -5.14
N GLY A 10 23.59 0.35 -5.37
CA GLY A 10 23.01 -0.98 -5.22
C GLY A 10 21.49 -0.98 -5.32
N ARG A 11 20.92 -2.19 -5.43
CA ARG A 11 19.47 -2.41 -5.37
C ARG A 11 19.20 -3.54 -4.39
N HIS A 12 18.18 -3.37 -3.56
CA HIS A 12 17.74 -4.38 -2.61
C HIS A 12 16.24 -4.57 -2.73
N GLU A 13 15.81 -5.83 -2.77
CA GLU A 13 14.41 -6.21 -2.90
C GLU A 13 14.07 -7.24 -1.82
N PHE A 14 12.88 -7.12 -1.26
CA PHE A 14 12.33 -8.10 -0.35
C PHE A 14 10.81 -8.02 -0.34
N SER A 15 10.19 -9.08 0.15
CA SER A 15 8.74 -9.15 0.34
C SER A 15 8.40 -9.31 1.81
N VAL A 16 7.28 -8.75 2.21
CA VAL A 16 6.73 -8.87 3.56
C VAL A 16 5.31 -9.37 3.46
N GLU A 17 4.98 -10.39 4.23
CA GLU A 17 3.59 -10.80 4.40
C GLU A 17 2.88 -9.80 5.32
N HIS A 18 1.84 -9.18 4.80
CA HIS A 18 0.96 -8.31 5.54
C HIS A 18 -0.39 -8.99 5.72
N HIS A 19 -0.92 -8.91 6.93
CA HIS A 19 -2.25 -9.42 7.19
C HIS A 19 -3.16 -8.28 7.61
N TRP A 20 -4.20 -8.06 6.83
CA TRP A 20 -5.17 -7.01 7.04
C TRP A 20 -6.37 -7.55 7.82
N THR A 21 -6.82 -6.80 8.82
CA THR A 21 -8.24 -6.82 9.15
C THR A 21 -9.04 -6.06 8.08
N ILE A 22 -10.33 -6.39 7.91
CA ILE A 22 -11.22 -5.65 6.99
C ILE A 22 -11.19 -4.14 7.30
N ARG A 23 -11.16 -3.78 8.59
CA ARG A 23 -11.11 -2.38 9.03
C ARG A 23 -9.81 -1.69 8.61
N GLU A 24 -8.66 -2.34 8.77
CA GLU A 24 -7.37 -1.78 8.35
C GLU A 24 -7.32 -1.61 6.84
N LEU A 25 -7.83 -2.58 6.08
CA LEU A 25 -7.91 -2.49 4.61
C LEU A 25 -8.82 -1.35 4.15
N ALA A 26 -10.00 -1.20 4.77
CA ALA A 26 -10.90 -0.09 4.49
C ALA A 26 -10.23 1.27 4.78
N GLY A 27 -9.54 1.39 5.92
CA GLY A 27 -8.76 2.57 6.26
C GLY A 27 -7.62 2.84 5.26
N HIS A 28 -6.93 1.80 4.81
CA HIS A 28 -5.86 1.89 3.82
C HIS A 28 -6.39 2.43 2.49
N ILE A 29 -7.48 1.86 1.96
CA ILE A 29 -8.12 2.30 0.71
C ILE A 29 -8.45 3.81 0.77
N ARG A 30 -8.99 4.28 1.89
CA ARG A 30 -9.33 5.69 2.14
C ARG A 30 -8.12 6.62 2.21
N SER A 31 -6.95 6.10 2.59
CA SER A 31 -5.69 6.84 2.67
C SER A 31 -5.00 7.01 1.31
N THR A 32 -5.39 6.19 0.33
CA THR A 32 -4.89 6.31 -1.05
C THR A 32 -5.70 7.35 -1.83
N SER A 33 -5.14 7.83 -2.93
CA SER A 33 -5.85 8.72 -3.86
C SER A 33 -7.04 8.06 -4.58
N PHE A 34 -7.29 6.77 -4.37
CA PHE A 34 -8.33 6.01 -5.08
C PHE A 34 -9.73 6.33 -4.57
N LEU A 35 -9.90 6.43 -3.24
CA LEU A 35 -11.21 6.58 -2.60
C LEU A 35 -11.13 7.51 -1.37
N PRO A 36 -10.63 8.75 -1.52
CA PRO A 36 -10.56 9.67 -0.40
C PRO A 36 -11.97 10.02 0.10
N PRO A 37 -12.15 10.36 1.38
CA PRO A 37 -13.47 10.60 1.98
C PRO A 37 -14.43 11.51 1.18
N PRO A 38 -13.96 12.60 0.52
CA PRO A 38 -14.85 13.46 -0.27
C PRO A 38 -15.52 12.78 -1.48
N VAL A 39 -14.92 11.72 -2.03
CA VAL A 39 -15.50 10.97 -3.16
C VAL A 39 -16.76 10.23 -2.75
N LEU A 40 -16.83 9.80 -1.49
CA LEU A 40 -17.97 9.05 -0.96
C LEU A 40 -19.06 9.95 -0.37
N ALA A 41 -18.75 11.22 -0.07
CA ALA A 41 -19.67 12.16 0.54
C ALA A 41 -20.47 11.51 1.69
N ASP A 42 -21.80 11.52 1.62
CA ASP A 42 -22.70 10.96 2.63
C ASP A 42 -22.82 9.42 2.57
N HIS A 43 -22.31 8.77 1.52
CA HIS A 43 -22.33 7.31 1.34
C HIS A 43 -21.17 6.59 2.04
N ALA A 44 -20.32 7.32 2.76
CA ALA A 44 -19.14 6.75 3.41
C ALA A 44 -19.49 5.57 4.34
N ALA A 45 -20.55 5.66 5.13
CA ALA A 45 -20.93 4.60 6.06
C ALA A 45 -21.56 3.39 5.35
N GLU A 46 -22.36 3.62 4.32
CA GLU A 46 -22.98 2.59 3.48
C GLU A 46 -21.90 1.78 2.76
N PHE A 47 -20.94 2.48 2.14
CA PHE A 47 -19.79 1.85 1.49
C PHE A 47 -18.97 0.96 2.43
N ASP A 48 -18.71 1.42 3.67
CA ASP A 48 -17.94 0.61 4.63
C ASP A 48 -18.70 -0.64 5.08
N ALA A 49 -20.03 -0.57 5.17
CA ALA A 49 -20.88 -1.72 5.49
C ALA A 49 -20.87 -2.74 4.33
N ASP A 50 -21.03 -2.28 3.09
CA ASP A 50 -20.99 -3.13 1.90
C ASP A 50 -19.62 -3.77 1.70
N LEU A 51 -18.54 -2.99 1.86
CA LEU A 51 -17.17 -3.48 1.79
C LEU A 51 -16.91 -4.56 2.84
N THR A 52 -17.41 -4.37 4.06
CA THR A 52 -17.29 -5.36 5.12
C THR A 52 -18.05 -6.63 4.76
N ALA A 53 -19.31 -6.51 4.34
CA ALA A 53 -20.15 -7.66 4.00
C ALA A 53 -19.54 -8.51 2.87
N GLU A 54 -19.00 -7.86 1.84
CA GLU A 54 -18.36 -8.55 0.72
C GLU A 54 -17.09 -9.30 1.16
N LEU A 55 -16.21 -8.62 1.90
CA LEU A 55 -14.91 -9.17 2.29
C LEU A 55 -14.99 -10.22 3.40
N SER A 56 -16.04 -10.21 4.24
CA SER A 56 -16.21 -11.20 5.31
C SER A 56 -16.25 -12.64 4.80
N SER A 57 -16.69 -12.88 3.56
CA SER A 57 -16.69 -14.22 2.97
C SER A 57 -15.30 -14.71 2.54
N HIS A 58 -14.33 -13.80 2.46
CA HIS A 58 -12.99 -14.04 1.94
C HIS A 58 -11.90 -14.07 3.02
N THR A 59 -12.25 -13.77 4.27
CA THR A 59 -11.29 -13.83 5.39
C THR A 59 -11.06 -15.26 5.86
N ALA A 60 -9.80 -15.60 6.13
CA ALA A 60 -9.44 -16.74 6.96
C ALA A 60 -8.97 -16.21 8.32
N ASP A 61 -9.52 -16.72 9.42
CA ASP A 61 -9.23 -16.25 10.79
C ASP A 61 -9.39 -14.72 10.95
N ASP A 62 -10.43 -14.14 10.35
CA ASP A 62 -10.70 -12.68 10.30
C ASP A 62 -9.59 -11.84 9.64
N ARG A 63 -8.75 -12.46 8.79
CA ARG A 63 -7.63 -11.80 8.10
C ARG A 63 -7.66 -12.01 6.59
N LEU A 64 -7.17 -11.00 5.89
CA LEU A 64 -6.84 -11.03 4.46
C LEU A 64 -5.32 -10.92 4.33
N THR A 65 -4.69 -11.84 3.63
CA THR A 65 -3.22 -11.88 3.49
C THR A 65 -2.79 -11.27 2.15
N GLU A 66 -1.81 -10.38 2.21
CA GLU A 66 -1.13 -9.78 1.07
C GLU A 66 0.38 -10.00 1.20
N THR A 67 1.05 -10.31 0.09
CA THR A 67 2.52 -10.28 0.04
C THR A 67 2.96 -8.98 -0.62
N ALA A 68 3.37 -7.99 0.19
CA ALA A 68 3.82 -6.69 -0.28
C ALA A 68 5.30 -6.75 -0.68
N GLY A 69 5.62 -6.34 -1.91
CA GLY A 69 6.98 -6.26 -2.42
C GLY A 69 7.57 -4.86 -2.28
N PHE A 70 8.79 -4.76 -1.75
CA PHE A 70 9.55 -3.52 -1.60
C PHE A 70 10.84 -3.58 -2.41
N ALA A 71 11.22 -2.43 -2.99
CA ALA A 71 12.49 -2.26 -3.67
C ALA A 71 13.12 -0.93 -3.28
N TYR A 72 14.40 -0.96 -2.93
CA TYR A 72 15.21 0.22 -2.64
C TYR A 72 16.37 0.27 -3.62
N GLU A 73 16.50 1.40 -4.30
CA GLU A 73 17.70 1.75 -5.06
C GLU A 73 18.53 2.73 -4.23
N LEU A 74 19.77 2.34 -3.96
CA LEU A 74 20.76 3.21 -3.34
C LEU A 74 21.59 3.84 -4.46
N ALA A 75 21.78 5.15 -4.37
CA ALA A 75 22.69 5.87 -5.25
C ALA A 75 23.49 6.90 -4.46
N ARG A 76 24.67 7.22 -4.96
CA ARG A 76 25.60 8.16 -4.34
C ARG A 76 25.85 9.33 -5.28
N LYS A 77 26.23 10.47 -4.69
CA LYS A 77 26.74 11.60 -5.48
C LYS A 77 28.07 11.18 -6.11
N PRO A 78 28.33 11.53 -7.39
CA PRO A 78 29.64 11.30 -7.99
C PRO A 78 30.73 12.01 -7.16
N ALA A 79 31.87 11.36 -6.96
CA ALA A 79 33.02 12.03 -6.35
C ALA A 79 33.46 13.19 -7.27
N ARG A 80 33.76 14.36 -6.69
CA ARG A 80 34.40 15.43 -7.45
C ARG A 80 35.79 14.94 -7.84
N ALA A 81 36.08 14.94 -9.15
CA ALA A 81 37.43 14.75 -9.67
C ALA A 81 38.34 15.91 -9.24
#